data_AF-A0A5A7QAB4-F1
#
_entry.id   AF-A0A5A7QAB4-F1
#
_cell.length_a   1.000
_cell.length_b   1.000
_cell.length_c   1.000
_cell.angle_alpha   90.00
_cell.angle_beta   90.00
_cell.angle_gamma   90.00
#
_symmetry.space_group_name_H-M   'P 1'
#
loop_
_entity.id
_entity.type
_entity.pdbx_description
1 polymer ?
#
loop_
_entity_poly.entity_id
_entity_poly.type
_entity_poly.pdbx_seq_one_letter_code
_entity_poly.pdbx_strand_id
1 'polypeptide(L)'
;MNPTLTTEAAAQLQEGIHLLFSRWAALRMAVENEWGGRDSLHKSQQLELSIFHRLTQAKEQVYIDDIEDMLDDFMLSLNTEIGDGSIEEIAEKLMFMREECLEGNFDSIKTLRESNVPTISYNRQSGSNDDDDSDDDDDDEDDNILVGENSTEMDVDDDPQLQSNHTQKGTMNPEPSVPKLDDGWTVVASKRNRGKKN
;
A
#
# COMPACT_ATOMS: atom_id res chain seq x y z
N MET A 1 -33.75 7.28 -17.80
CA MET A 1 -33.18 5.95 -18.10
C MET A 1 -31.70 6.10 -17.90
N ASN A 2 -31.14 5.52 -16.84
CA ASN A 2 -29.70 5.63 -16.58
C ASN A 2 -28.98 4.69 -17.56
N PRO A 3 -27.91 5.15 -18.23
CA PRO A 3 -27.25 4.36 -19.25
C PRO A 3 -26.55 3.16 -18.60
N THR A 4 -27.00 1.96 -18.96
CA THR A 4 -26.30 0.72 -18.64
C THR A 4 -25.22 0.50 -19.70
N LEU A 5 -23.97 0.22 -19.29
CA LEU A 5 -22.92 -0.13 -20.24
C LEU A 5 -23.35 -1.32 -21.09
N THR A 6 -23.04 -1.27 -22.39
CA THR A 6 -23.17 -2.43 -23.28
C THR A 6 -22.12 -3.48 -22.91
N THR A 7 -22.36 -4.74 -23.27
CA THR A 7 -21.40 -5.83 -23.00
C THR A 7 -20.03 -5.57 -23.63
N GLU A 8 -20.00 -4.94 -24.81
CA GLU A 8 -18.77 -4.55 -25.49
C GLU A 8 -18.03 -3.45 -24.71
N ALA A 9 -18.74 -2.40 -24.28
CA ALA A 9 -18.15 -1.32 -23.49
C ALA A 9 -17.63 -1.81 -22.14
N ALA A 10 -18.34 -2.75 -21.51
CA ALA A 10 -17.89 -3.38 -20.27
C ALA A 10 -16.59 -4.18 -20.49
N ALA A 11 -16.47 -4.94 -21.58
CA ALA A 11 -15.25 -5.67 -21.89
C ALA A 11 -14.05 -4.73 -22.14
N GLN A 12 -14.27 -3.63 -22.89
CA GLN A 12 -13.25 -2.61 -23.11
C GLN A 12 -12.83 -1.94 -21.79
N LEU A 13 -13.79 -1.57 -20.95
CA LEU A 13 -13.51 -0.96 -19.64
C LEU A 13 -12.69 -1.89 -18.76
N GLN A 14 -13.04 -3.18 -18.68
CA GLN A 14 -12.27 -4.16 -17.91
C GLN A 14 -10.82 -4.27 -18.39
N GLU A 15 -10.62 -4.29 -19.72
CA GLU A 15 -9.28 -4.28 -20.29
C GLU A 15 -8.52 -2.99 -19.96
N GLY A 16 -9.18 -1.84 -20.02
CA GLY A 16 -8.62 -0.54 -19.65
C GLY A 16 -8.16 -0.49 -18.19
N ILE A 17 -8.98 -1.00 -17.26
CA ILE A 17 -8.66 -1.08 -15.83
C ILE A 17 -7.40 -1.92 -15.61
N HIS A 18 -7.35 -3.11 -16.21
CA HIS A 18 -6.18 -3.99 -16.13
C HIS A 18 -4.90 -3.33 -16.67
N LEU A 19 -5.00 -2.67 -17.82
CA LEU A 19 -3.88 -1.92 -18.41
C LEU A 19 -3.42 -0.76 -17.54
N LEU A 20 -4.35 -0.07 -16.87
CA LEU A 20 -4.03 1.06 -16.01
C LEU A 20 -3.28 0.59 -14.75
N PHE A 21 -3.77 -0.44 -14.08
CA PHE A 21 -3.13 -1.01 -12.88
C PHE A 21 -1.80 -1.69 -13.19
N SER A 22 -1.68 -2.38 -14.32
CA SER A 22 -0.41 -2.98 -14.74
C SER A 22 0.70 -1.95 -15.03
N ARG A 23 0.34 -0.66 -15.15
CA ARG A 23 1.26 0.48 -15.37
C ARG A 23 1.44 1.37 -14.15
N TRP A 24 0.57 1.23 -13.15
CA TRP A 24 0.69 2.00 -11.93
C TRP A 24 1.92 1.53 -11.16
N ALA A 25 2.96 2.37 -11.14
CA ALA A 25 4.28 2.00 -10.62
C ALA A 25 4.21 1.57 -9.15
N ALA A 26 3.44 2.28 -8.32
CA ALA A 26 3.28 1.95 -6.91
C ALA A 26 2.67 0.55 -6.71
N LEU A 27 1.58 0.25 -7.42
CA LEU A 27 0.94 -1.07 -7.35
C LEU A 27 1.86 -2.18 -7.86
N ARG A 28 2.54 -1.97 -8.99
CA ARG A 28 3.52 -2.93 -9.53
C ARG A 28 4.60 -3.24 -8.50
N MET A 29 5.20 -2.20 -7.91
CA MET A 29 6.24 -2.35 -6.90
C MET A 29 5.71 -3.09 -5.67
N ALA A 30 4.50 -2.76 -5.19
CA ALA A 30 3.90 -3.42 -4.04
C ALA A 30 3.68 -4.92 -4.30
N VAL A 31 3.21 -5.28 -5.50
CA VAL A 31 2.93 -6.68 -5.88
C VAL A 31 4.21 -7.48 -6.07
N GLU A 32 5.12 -6.98 -6.90
CA GLU A 32 6.37 -7.68 -7.24
C GLU A 32 7.35 -7.73 -6.06
N ASN A 33 7.24 -6.81 -5.08
CA ASN A 33 8.00 -6.89 -3.84
C ASN A 33 7.27 -7.59 -2.68
N GLU A 34 6.07 -8.11 -2.92
CA GLU A 34 5.25 -8.80 -1.92
C GLU A 34 5.01 -7.98 -0.64
N TRP A 35 4.85 -6.65 -0.76
CA TRP A 35 4.64 -5.76 0.39
C TRP A 35 3.37 -6.11 1.19
N GLY A 36 2.36 -6.69 0.54
CA GLY A 36 1.15 -7.24 1.16
C GLY A 36 1.17 -8.74 1.43
N GLY A 37 2.34 -9.39 1.38
CA GLY A 37 2.54 -10.84 1.50
C GLY A 37 2.46 -11.59 0.16
N ARG A 38 2.54 -12.93 0.21
CA ARG A 38 2.49 -13.82 -0.98
C ARG A 38 1.20 -13.68 -1.80
N ASP A 39 0.13 -13.20 -1.16
CA ASP A 39 -1.18 -13.00 -1.79
C ASP A 39 -1.32 -11.64 -2.48
N SER A 40 -0.27 -10.80 -2.50
CA SER A 40 -0.32 -9.44 -3.08
C SER A 40 -0.81 -9.44 -4.53
N LEU A 41 -0.38 -10.42 -5.34
CA LEU A 41 -0.85 -10.58 -6.72
C LEU A 41 -2.35 -10.88 -6.80
N HIS A 42 -2.84 -11.80 -5.96
CA HIS A 42 -4.25 -12.15 -5.92
C HIS A 42 -5.10 -10.96 -5.43
N LYS A 43 -4.63 -10.23 -4.42
CA LYS A 43 -5.26 -8.98 -3.96
C LYS A 43 -5.37 -7.96 -5.10
N SER A 44 -4.32 -7.76 -5.90
CA SER A 44 -4.35 -6.85 -7.06
C SER A 44 -5.42 -7.24 -8.08
N GLN A 45 -5.59 -8.54 -8.36
CA GLN A 45 -6.65 -9.02 -9.26
C GLN A 45 -8.05 -8.80 -8.66
N GLN A 46 -8.19 -8.96 -7.34
CA GLN A 46 -9.45 -8.66 -6.64
C GLN A 46 -9.79 -7.17 -6.70
N LEU A 47 -8.80 -6.28 -6.64
CA LEU A 47 -9.00 -4.85 -6.82
C LEU A 47 -9.55 -4.53 -8.21
N GLU A 48 -8.96 -5.10 -9.27
CA GLU A 48 -9.45 -4.93 -10.66
C GLU A 48 -10.94 -5.27 -10.76
N LEU A 49 -11.34 -6.41 -10.21
CA LEU A 49 -12.74 -6.86 -10.22
C LEU A 49 -13.64 -5.96 -9.38
N SER A 50 -13.17 -5.51 -8.21
CA SER A 50 -13.93 -4.65 -7.30
C SER A 50 -14.20 -3.29 -7.95
N ILE A 51 -13.17 -2.69 -8.56
CA ILE A 51 -13.28 -1.41 -9.27
C ILE A 51 -14.17 -1.56 -10.50
N PHE A 52 -13.97 -2.61 -11.30
CA PHE A 52 -14.85 -2.89 -12.44
C PHE A 52 -16.32 -3.04 -12.03
N HIS A 53 -16.57 -3.79 -10.96
CA HIS A 53 -17.90 -3.94 -10.40
C HIS A 53 -18.49 -2.61 -9.95
N ARG A 54 -17.72 -1.75 -9.28
CA ARG A 54 -18.20 -0.43 -8.86
C ARG A 54 -18.51 0.46 -10.06
N LEU A 55 -17.67 0.48 -11.08
CA LEU A 55 -17.88 1.29 -12.28
C LEU A 55 -19.08 0.80 -13.13
N THR A 56 -19.36 -0.50 -13.14
CA THR A 56 -20.45 -1.10 -13.93
C THR A 56 -21.79 -1.21 -13.21
N GLN A 57 -21.76 -1.48 -11.90
CA GLN A 57 -22.96 -1.72 -11.10
C GLN A 57 -23.55 -0.43 -10.52
N ALA A 58 -22.80 0.67 -10.54
CA ALA A 58 -23.24 1.95 -10.04
C ALA A 58 -24.36 2.55 -10.90
N LYS A 59 -25.59 2.25 -10.47
CA LYS A 59 -26.83 2.95 -10.84
C LYS A 59 -26.92 4.35 -10.21
N GLU A 60 -26.08 4.61 -9.23
CA GLU A 60 -25.90 5.85 -8.47
C GLU A 60 -24.60 6.53 -8.94
N GLN A 61 -24.48 7.84 -8.78
CA GLN A 61 -23.27 8.57 -9.19
C GLN A 61 -22.07 8.01 -8.42
N VAL A 62 -21.08 7.49 -9.15
CA VAL A 62 -19.79 7.15 -8.54
C VAL A 62 -19.04 8.46 -8.47
N TYR A 63 -18.58 8.83 -7.28
CA TYR A 63 -17.72 9.99 -7.11
C TYR A 63 -16.26 9.57 -7.22
N ILE A 64 -15.41 10.51 -7.60
CA ILE A 64 -13.97 10.27 -7.69
C ILE A 64 -13.40 9.91 -6.32
N ASP A 65 -13.85 10.63 -5.28
CA ASP A 65 -13.50 10.38 -3.87
C ASP A 65 -13.75 8.91 -3.47
N ASP A 66 -14.86 8.29 -3.90
CA ASP A 66 -15.15 6.88 -3.59
C ASP A 66 -14.12 5.92 -4.22
N ILE A 67 -13.60 6.26 -5.40
CA ILE A 67 -12.58 5.45 -6.08
C ILE A 67 -11.23 5.68 -5.43
N GLU A 68 -10.89 6.93 -5.10
CA GLU A 68 -9.66 7.29 -4.40
C GLU A 68 -9.57 6.57 -3.06
N ASP A 69 -10.62 6.63 -2.24
CA ASP A 69 -10.69 5.95 -0.94
C ASP A 69 -10.51 4.42 -1.10
N MET A 70 -11.15 3.80 -2.10
CA MET A 70 -10.95 2.37 -2.37
C MET A 70 -9.53 2.02 -2.80
N LEU A 71 -8.87 2.88 -3.57
CA LEU A 71 -7.49 2.68 -4.01
C LEU A 71 -6.52 2.87 -2.85
N ASP A 72 -6.72 3.89 -2.01
CA ASP A 72 -5.91 4.16 -0.83
C ASP A 72 -6.02 3.02 0.19
N ASP A 73 -7.25 2.63 0.57
CA ASP A 73 -7.52 1.49 1.45
C ASP A 73 -6.84 0.21 0.95
N PHE A 74 -6.86 -0.01 -0.37
CA PHE A 74 -6.22 -1.16 -0.98
C PHE A 74 -4.69 -1.09 -0.85
N MET A 75 -4.08 0.06 -1.13
CA MET A 75 -2.63 0.22 -1.03
C MET A 75 -2.17 0.08 0.43
N LEU A 76 -2.94 0.60 1.38
CA LEU A 76 -2.73 0.36 2.81
C LEU A 76 -2.83 -1.13 3.16
N SER A 77 -3.73 -1.89 2.53
CA SER A 77 -3.82 -3.35 2.68
C SER A 77 -2.61 -4.12 2.14
N LEU A 78 -1.83 -3.49 1.27
CA LEU A 78 -0.51 -3.94 0.80
C LEU A 78 0.64 -3.32 1.61
N ASN A 79 0.35 -2.72 2.77
CA ASN A 79 1.31 -2.04 3.62
C ASN A 79 2.09 -0.94 2.86
N THR A 80 1.40 -0.23 1.96
CA THR A 80 1.96 0.83 1.13
C THR A 80 1.17 2.11 1.33
N GLU A 81 1.84 3.18 1.76
CA GLU A 81 1.28 4.53 1.79
C GLU A 81 1.75 5.27 0.54
N ILE A 82 0.80 5.81 -0.24
CA ILE A 82 1.10 6.57 -1.45
C ILE A 82 0.69 8.03 -1.21
N GLY A 83 1.63 8.96 -1.40
CA GLY A 83 1.38 10.39 -1.30
C GLY A 83 1.99 11.18 -2.47
N ASP A 84 2.18 10.53 -3.62
CA ASP A 84 2.77 11.12 -4.82
C ASP A 84 1.74 11.69 -5.81
N GLY A 85 0.44 11.65 -5.46
CA GLY A 85 -0.66 12.08 -6.33
C GLY A 85 -1.09 11.03 -7.37
N SER A 86 -0.50 9.82 -7.34
CA SER A 86 -0.81 8.80 -8.34
C SER A 86 -2.15 8.10 -8.08
N ILE A 87 -2.68 8.11 -6.85
CA ILE A 87 -4.01 7.55 -6.56
C ILE A 87 -5.07 8.37 -7.31
N GLU A 88 -5.00 9.68 -7.18
CA GLU A 88 -5.89 10.67 -7.79
C GLU A 88 -5.81 10.56 -9.32
N GLU A 89 -4.60 10.51 -9.89
CA GLU A 89 -4.40 10.35 -11.35
C GLU A 89 -5.03 9.05 -11.88
N ILE A 90 -4.92 7.96 -11.13
CA ILE A 90 -5.50 6.66 -11.51
C ILE A 90 -7.03 6.71 -11.39
N ALA A 91 -7.56 7.31 -10.33
CA ALA A 91 -9.00 7.49 -10.13
C ALA A 91 -9.64 8.35 -11.24
N GLU A 92 -9.01 9.46 -11.60
CA GLU A 92 -9.45 10.32 -12.72
C GLU A 92 -9.51 9.54 -14.03
N LYS A 93 -8.46 8.77 -14.35
CA LYS A 93 -8.41 7.95 -15.57
C LYS A 93 -9.50 6.87 -15.59
N LEU A 94 -9.76 6.23 -14.45
CA LEU A 94 -10.85 5.24 -14.32
C LEU A 94 -12.21 5.86 -14.62
N MET A 95 -12.46 7.06 -14.09
CA MET A 95 -13.70 7.81 -14.33
C MET A 95 -13.83 8.22 -15.79
N PHE A 96 -12.76 8.76 -16.38
CA PHE A 96 -12.75 9.18 -17.78
C PHE A 96 -13.04 8.02 -18.72
N MET A 97 -12.37 6.88 -18.54
CA MET A 97 -12.62 5.68 -19.36
C MET A 97 -14.06 5.17 -19.23
N ARG A 98 -14.64 5.24 -18.03
CA ARG A 98 -16.05 4.85 -17.82
C ARG A 98 -17.00 5.78 -18.57
N GLU A 99 -16.77 7.09 -18.51
CA GLU A 99 -17.59 8.08 -19.23
C GLU A 99 -17.52 7.87 -20.75
N GLU A 100 -16.32 7.69 -21.30
CA GLU A 100 -16.16 7.38 -22.72
C GLU A 100 -16.89 6.08 -23.11
N CYS A 101 -16.79 5.04 -22.27
CA CYS A 101 -17.50 3.78 -22.48
C CYS A 101 -19.04 3.94 -22.48
N LEU A 102 -19.58 4.92 -21.74
CA LEU A 102 -21.01 5.26 -21.76
C LEU A 102 -21.40 6.00 -23.03
N GLU A 103 -20.50 6.81 -23.59
CA GLU A 103 -20.68 7.51 -24.86
C GLU A 103 -20.45 6.62 -26.09
N GLY A 104 -19.83 5.44 -25.90
CA GLY A 104 -19.42 4.54 -26.97
C GLY A 104 -18.09 4.93 -27.62
N ASN A 105 -17.32 5.81 -26.97
CA ASN A 105 -15.97 6.19 -27.34
C ASN A 105 -14.98 5.29 -26.56
N PHE A 106 -13.91 4.84 -27.21
CA PHE A 106 -12.90 3.97 -26.58
C PHE A 106 -11.48 4.49 -26.84
N ASP A 107 -11.35 5.79 -27.09
CA ASP A 107 -10.09 6.39 -27.53
C ASP A 107 -9.03 6.33 -26.42
N SER A 108 -9.41 6.56 -25.15
CA SER A 108 -8.44 6.41 -24.05
C SER A 108 -7.94 4.99 -23.90
N ILE A 109 -8.81 3.99 -23.99
CA ILE A 109 -8.42 2.58 -23.84
C ILE A 109 -7.53 2.16 -25.01
N LYS A 110 -7.84 2.65 -26.21
CA LYS A 110 -7.00 2.43 -27.40
C LYS A 110 -5.65 3.11 -27.27
N THR A 111 -5.62 4.37 -26.86
CA THR A 111 -4.39 5.13 -26.61
C THR A 111 -3.57 4.46 -25.51
N LEU A 112 -4.21 3.98 -24.45
CA LEU A 112 -3.58 3.21 -23.39
C LEU A 112 -2.97 1.92 -23.99
N ARG A 113 -3.70 1.18 -24.82
CA ARG A 113 -3.16 -0.01 -25.51
C ARG A 113 -1.94 0.30 -26.36
N GLU A 114 -1.96 1.42 -27.09
CA GLU A 114 -0.87 1.84 -27.99
C GLU A 114 0.32 2.46 -27.25
N SER A 115 0.10 3.08 -26.09
CA SER A 115 1.16 3.68 -25.29
C SER A 115 1.97 2.57 -24.61
N ASN A 116 2.93 2.02 -25.34
CA ASN A 116 3.87 1.04 -24.82
C ASN A 116 4.84 1.73 -23.84
N VAL A 117 4.41 1.90 -22.59
CA VAL A 117 5.31 2.33 -21.51
C VAL A 117 6.32 1.19 -21.31
N PRO A 118 7.62 1.41 -21.51
CA PRO A 118 8.60 0.38 -21.25
C PRO A 118 8.51 -0.01 -19.78
N THR A 119 8.17 -1.28 -19.54
CA THR A 119 8.21 -1.90 -18.22
C THR A 119 9.61 -1.72 -17.67
N ILE A 120 9.79 -0.80 -16.71
CA ILE A 120 11.05 -0.64 -15.99
C ILE A 120 11.17 -1.88 -15.10
N SER A 121 11.87 -2.88 -15.60
CA SER A 121 12.32 -4.02 -14.80
C SER A 121 13.35 -3.51 -13.81
N TYR A 122 12.96 -3.30 -12.55
CA TYR A 122 13.96 -3.10 -11.51
C TYR A 122 14.61 -4.45 -11.24
N ASN A 123 15.89 -4.55 -11.59
CA ASN A 123 16.65 -5.75 -11.32
C ASN A 123 16.93 -5.79 -9.82
N ARG A 124 16.27 -6.70 -9.08
CA ARG A 124 16.67 -6.98 -7.70
C ARG A 124 18.10 -7.49 -7.74
N GLN A 125 19.07 -6.67 -7.33
CA GLN A 125 20.40 -7.16 -7.02
C GLN A 125 20.22 -8.11 -5.84
N SER A 126 20.27 -9.42 -6.11
CA SER A 126 20.50 -10.42 -5.07
C SER A 126 21.78 -10.00 -4.35
N GLY A 127 21.69 -9.65 -3.07
CA GLY A 127 22.85 -9.45 -2.23
C GLY A 127 23.63 -10.76 -2.17
N SER A 128 24.62 -10.90 -3.04
CA SER A 128 25.76 -11.76 -2.77
C SER A 128 26.64 -11.03 -1.76
N ASN A 129 27.16 -11.80 -0.79
CA ASN A 129 28.05 -11.47 0.33
C ASN A 129 27.31 -11.72 1.67
N ASP A 130 27.77 -12.56 2.60
CA ASP A 130 29.05 -13.26 2.78
C ASP A 130 28.78 -14.53 3.62
N ASP A 131 29.73 -15.46 3.56
CA ASP A 131 29.79 -16.70 4.33
C ASP A 131 29.45 -16.51 5.82
N ASP A 132 28.50 -17.29 6.35
CA ASP A 132 28.45 -17.63 7.78
C ASP A 132 28.37 -19.15 7.92
N ASP A 133 29.55 -19.68 8.23
CA ASP A 133 29.87 -21.07 8.50
C ASP A 133 29.37 -21.38 9.92
N SER A 134 28.15 -21.90 10.04
CA SER A 134 27.63 -22.39 11.32
C SER A 134 27.58 -23.91 11.28
N ASP A 135 28.72 -24.50 11.57
CA ASP A 135 28.88 -25.89 11.98
C ASP A 135 28.50 -25.94 13.48
N ASP A 136 27.35 -26.55 13.79
CA ASP A 136 27.00 -26.94 15.16
C ASP A 136 26.35 -28.34 15.09
N ASP A 137 27.23 -29.33 15.21
CA ASP A 137 26.94 -30.73 15.57
C ASP A 137 26.65 -30.82 17.07
N ASP A 138 25.99 -31.92 17.48
CA ASP A 138 25.65 -32.41 18.83
C ASP A 138 24.31 -31.90 19.43
N ASP A 139 23.43 -32.71 20.02
CA ASP A 139 23.29 -34.17 20.14
C ASP A 139 21.88 -34.48 20.73
N ASP A 140 21.41 -35.69 20.48
CA ASP A 140 20.52 -36.55 21.29
C ASP A 140 19.07 -36.20 21.71
N GLU A 141 18.17 -37.10 21.26
CA GLU A 141 17.19 -37.93 22.01
C GLU A 141 16.46 -37.31 23.23
N ASP A 142 15.12 -37.25 23.25
CA ASP A 142 14.26 -38.40 23.57
C ASP A 142 12.77 -38.01 23.76
N ASP A 143 11.91 -38.96 23.41
CA ASP A 143 10.60 -39.35 23.94
C ASP A 143 9.41 -38.39 24.26
N ASN A 144 8.33 -38.64 23.52
CA ASN A 144 6.96 -38.96 23.98
C ASN A 144 6.41 -38.32 25.27
N ILE A 145 5.40 -37.43 25.15
CA ILE A 145 4.16 -37.52 25.93
C ILE A 145 2.95 -37.13 25.05
N LEU A 146 2.10 -38.12 24.77
CA LEU A 146 0.70 -37.97 24.38
C LEU A 146 -0.18 -37.97 25.64
N VAL A 147 -1.38 -37.39 25.47
CA VAL A 147 -2.62 -37.45 26.28
C VAL A 147 -2.69 -36.73 27.63
N GLY A 148 -3.72 -35.89 27.78
CA GLY A 148 -4.19 -35.44 29.10
C GLY A 148 -5.10 -34.21 29.12
N GLU A 149 -6.30 -34.34 28.57
CA GLU A 149 -7.47 -33.48 28.82
C GLU A 149 -7.72 -33.14 30.32
N ASN A 150 -8.00 -31.87 30.62
CA ASN A 150 -9.00 -31.36 31.60
C ASN A 150 -9.06 -29.81 31.41
N SER A 151 -10.20 -29.21 31.03
CA SER A 151 -11.31 -28.75 31.90
C SER A 151 -10.74 -28.07 33.15
N THR A 152 -10.86 -26.77 33.41
CA THR A 152 -12.03 -25.98 33.89
C THR A 152 -11.34 -24.74 34.55
N GLU A 153 -11.78 -23.48 34.53
CA GLU A 153 -12.91 -22.84 35.21
C GLU A 153 -12.77 -21.32 34.99
N MET A 154 -13.90 -20.64 34.75
CA MET A 154 -14.04 -19.19 34.87
C MET A 154 -14.33 -18.85 36.33
N ASP A 155 -13.67 -17.85 36.92
CA ASP A 155 -14.26 -17.08 38.00
C ASP A 155 -13.66 -15.67 38.12
N VAL A 156 -14.45 -14.81 38.73
CA VAL A 156 -14.57 -13.36 38.57
C VAL A 156 -14.13 -12.69 39.88
N ASP A 157 -13.38 -11.60 39.84
CA ASP A 157 -13.35 -10.56 40.90
C ASP A 157 -12.53 -9.37 40.36
N ASP A 158 -13.13 -8.24 39.98
CA ASP A 158 -13.60 -7.10 40.79
C ASP A 158 -12.47 -6.21 41.36
N ASP A 159 -12.66 -4.90 41.16
CA ASP A 159 -11.80 -3.67 41.24
C ASP A 159 -11.07 -3.49 42.61
N PRO A 160 -10.13 -2.52 42.88
CA PRO A 160 -9.92 -1.23 42.17
C PRO A 160 -8.48 -0.64 42.06
N GLN A 161 -8.36 0.30 41.12
CA GLN A 161 -7.54 1.52 41.07
C GLN A 161 -6.23 1.63 41.88
N LEU A 162 -5.12 1.90 41.18
CA LEU A 162 -4.00 2.69 41.72
C LEU A 162 -3.62 3.83 40.76
N GLN A 163 -4.11 5.01 41.09
CA GLN A 163 -3.62 6.30 40.62
C GLN A 163 -2.22 6.53 41.20
N SER A 164 -1.24 6.86 40.35
CA SER A 164 -0.02 7.55 40.78
C SER A 164 -0.01 8.96 40.19
N ASN A 165 -0.46 9.90 41.02
CA ASN A 165 -0.48 11.32 40.77
C ASN A 165 0.94 11.89 40.93
N HIS A 166 1.60 12.30 39.85
CA HIS A 166 2.73 13.22 39.96
C HIS A 166 2.23 14.65 39.69
N THR A 167 1.96 15.37 40.78
CA THR A 167 1.75 16.82 40.78
C THR A 167 3.11 17.50 40.66
N GLN A 168 3.32 18.30 39.61
CA GLN A 168 4.04 19.56 39.76
C GLN A 168 3.30 20.70 39.07
N LYS A 169 3.13 21.73 39.89
CA LYS A 169 2.39 22.97 39.73
C LYS A 169 3.27 23.97 38.97
N GLY A 170 2.74 24.56 37.91
CA GLY A 170 3.37 25.67 37.18
C GLY A 170 2.32 26.48 36.44
N THR A 171 1.99 27.63 36.98
CA THR A 171 0.89 28.54 36.63
C THR A 171 1.16 29.46 35.44
N MET A 172 0.12 29.63 34.61
CA MET A 172 -0.37 30.86 33.95
C MET A 172 0.35 31.51 32.74
N ASN A 173 -0.39 31.43 31.62
CA ASN A 173 -0.85 32.50 30.72
C ASN A 173 -0.23 32.65 29.30
N PRO A 174 -1.04 33.09 28.29
CA PRO A 174 -0.81 32.85 26.87
C PRO A 174 -0.36 34.06 26.03
N GLU A 175 0.14 33.73 24.83
CA GLU A 175 0.25 34.51 23.55
C GLU A 175 1.14 35.78 23.49
N PRO A 176 1.56 36.28 22.29
CA PRO A 176 1.44 35.77 20.91
C PRO A 176 2.73 35.84 20.03
N SER A 177 2.62 35.25 18.82
CA SER A 177 3.27 35.59 17.53
C SER A 177 4.78 35.89 17.42
N VAL A 178 5.51 35.04 16.70
CA VAL A 178 6.46 35.43 15.62
C VAL A 178 6.68 34.25 14.65
N PRO A 179 6.49 34.43 13.32
CA PRO A 179 6.91 33.47 12.32
C PRO A 179 8.37 33.71 11.95
N LYS A 180 9.19 32.66 11.89
CA LYS A 180 10.46 32.66 11.14
C LYS A 180 10.63 31.32 10.46
N LEU A 181 10.31 31.33 9.17
CA LEU A 181 10.95 30.45 8.19
C LEU A 181 12.44 30.82 8.20
N ASP A 182 13.31 29.86 8.46
CA ASP A 182 14.70 29.94 8.02
C ASP A 182 15.15 28.54 7.59
N ASP A 183 15.25 28.43 6.28
CA ASP A 183 15.89 27.40 5.48
C ASP A 183 17.37 27.26 5.90
N GLY A 184 17.85 26.05 6.15
CA GLY A 184 19.27 25.89 6.48
C GLY A 184 19.70 24.53 7.01
N TRP A 185 19.43 23.44 6.28
CA TRP A 185 20.16 22.19 6.54
C TRP A 185 21.67 22.44 6.36
N THR A 186 22.42 22.24 7.45
CA THR A 186 23.87 22.44 7.49
C THR A 186 24.58 21.19 6.98
N VAL A 187 25.33 21.31 5.88
CA VAL A 187 26.18 20.23 5.34
C VAL A 187 27.42 20.06 6.22
N VAL A 188 27.56 18.90 6.85
CA VAL A 188 28.79 18.50 7.55
C VAL A 188 29.80 17.92 6.56
N ALA A 189 30.99 18.53 6.46
CA ALA A 189 32.05 18.03 5.58
C ALA A 189 32.64 16.72 6.13
N SER A 190 32.60 15.64 5.33
CA SER A 190 33.23 14.37 5.67
C SER A 190 34.74 14.51 5.79
N LYS A 191 35.26 14.22 6.99
CA LYS A 191 36.69 14.30 7.33
C LYS A 191 37.51 13.28 6.54
N ARG A 192 38.23 13.74 5.51
CA ARG A 192 39.18 12.94 4.73
C ARG A 192 40.38 12.51 5.59
N ASN A 193 40.44 11.22 5.94
CA ASN A 193 41.58 10.63 6.63
C ASN A 193 42.75 10.43 5.64
N ARG A 194 43.83 11.19 5.80
CA ARG A 194 45.06 11.04 5.01
C ARG A 194 45.92 9.96 5.69
N GLY A 195 45.74 8.70 5.28
CA GLY A 195 46.68 7.62 5.59
C GLY A 195 48.02 7.88 4.92
N LYS A 196 49.02 8.26 5.73
CA LYS A 196 50.39 8.52 5.31
C LYS A 196 51.15 7.20 5.35
N LYS A 197 51.41 6.65 4.18
CA LYS A 197 52.22 5.44 3.96
C LYS A 197 53.69 5.80 4.21
N ASN A 198 54.34 5.11 5.14
CA ASN A 198 55.79 4.97 5.29
C ASN A 198 56.07 3.56 5.76
#